data_AF-A0A6H1MRY3-F1
#
_entry.id   AF-A0A6H1MRY3-F1
#
_cell.length_a   1.000
_cell.length_b   1.000
_cell.length_c   1.000
_cell.angle_alpha   90.00
_cell.angle_beta   90.00
_cell.angle_gamma   90.00
#
_symmetry.space_group_name_H-M   'P 1'
#
loop_
_entity.id
_entity.type
_entity.pdbx_description
1 polymer ?
#
loop_
_entity_poly.entity_id
_entity_poly.type
_entity_poly.pdbx_seq_one_letter_code
_entity_poly.pdbx_strand_id
1 'polypeptide(L)'
;MSIPWGDIATFSTAALSAVATVGAWLAAHRSAKTADTVARIEQDRWHADLLPRFQITIEHAEGDRATLSVRLVGPLSLCHRDEIRLKVVPSDGLSRLRFTPGADGAGVAGQTVAPFSLQVGTGRPFSLERTRAPLRQRGEDRDRRWRDDWLNKPRRLVLTCGREGFKTWTVPCEVAVPEATRARRLD
;
A
#
# COMPACT_ATOMS: atom_id res chain seq x y z
N MET A 1 -24.92 -80.34 -26.10
CA MET A 1 -23.96 -79.46 -25.40
C MET A 1 -23.91 -78.13 -26.14
N SER A 2 -24.40 -77.05 -25.53
CA SER A 2 -24.27 -75.67 -26.02
C SER A 2 -23.92 -74.80 -24.82
N ILE A 3 -22.70 -74.26 -24.81
CA ILE A 3 -22.25 -73.34 -23.76
C ILE A 3 -22.83 -71.96 -24.08
N PRO A 4 -23.54 -71.29 -23.15
CA PRO A 4 -24.10 -69.97 -23.38
C PRO A 4 -22.97 -68.93 -23.26
N TRP A 5 -22.51 -68.42 -24.39
CA TRP A 5 -21.54 -67.32 -24.47
C TRP A 5 -22.16 -65.93 -24.20
N GLY A 6 -23.39 -65.86 -23.69
CA GLY A 6 -24.16 -64.61 -23.53
C GLY A 6 -23.94 -63.87 -22.21
N ASP A 7 -23.43 -64.52 -21.16
CA ASP A 7 -23.47 -63.95 -19.80
C ASP A 7 -22.16 -63.29 -19.31
N ILE A 8 -21.09 -63.32 -20.10
CA ILE A 8 -19.78 -62.76 -19.68
C ILE A 8 -19.56 -61.32 -20.21
N ALA A 9 -20.30 -60.92 -21.25
CA ALA A 9 -20.13 -59.60 -21.88
C ALA A 9 -20.77 -58.45 -21.09
N THR A 10 -21.72 -58.72 -20.19
CA THR A 10 -22.51 -57.67 -19.52
C THR A 10 -21.90 -57.23 -18.18
N PHE A 11 -21.17 -58.12 -17.49
CA PHE A 11 -20.50 -57.78 -16.23
C PHE A 11 -19.21 -56.96 -16.43
N SER A 12 -18.57 -57.06 -17.59
CA SER A 12 -17.33 -56.35 -17.90
C SER A 12 -17.56 -54.85 -18.12
N THR A 13 -18.67 -54.46 -18.77
CA THR A 13 -18.98 -53.04 -19.07
C THR A 13 -19.35 -52.21 -17.83
N ALA A 14 -20.02 -52.82 -16.85
CA ALA A 14 -20.38 -52.15 -15.59
C ALA A 14 -19.19 -51.97 -14.65
N ALA A 15 -18.28 -52.95 -14.57
CA ALA A 15 -17.07 -52.84 -13.76
C ALA A 15 -16.09 -51.80 -14.34
N LEU A 16 -15.95 -51.74 -15.67
CA LEU A 16 -15.09 -50.75 -16.35
C LEU A 16 -15.60 -49.31 -16.17
N SER A 17 -16.91 -49.10 -16.15
CA SER A 17 -17.50 -47.76 -15.96
C SER A 17 -17.34 -47.25 -14.52
N ALA A 18 -17.41 -48.11 -13.51
CA ALA A 18 -17.15 -47.72 -12.11
C ALA A 18 -15.68 -47.30 -11.88
N VAL A 19 -14.72 -48.00 -12.51
CA VAL A 19 -13.30 -47.61 -12.45
C VAL A 19 -13.08 -46.28 -13.18
N ALA A 20 -13.77 -46.06 -14.31
CA ALA A 20 -13.70 -44.81 -15.05
C ALA A 20 -14.29 -43.63 -14.26
N THR A 21 -15.41 -43.80 -13.55
CA THR A 21 -16.02 -42.73 -12.74
C THR A 21 -15.19 -42.37 -11.52
N VAL A 22 -14.63 -43.35 -10.81
CA VAL A 22 -13.69 -43.10 -9.69
C VAL A 22 -12.41 -42.44 -10.19
N GLY A 23 -11.87 -42.89 -11.32
CA GLY A 23 -10.71 -42.28 -11.96
C GLY A 23 -10.97 -40.83 -12.37
N ALA A 24 -12.13 -40.55 -12.97
CA ALA A 24 -12.55 -39.21 -13.34
C ALA A 24 -12.75 -38.29 -12.13
N TRP A 25 -13.32 -38.79 -11.02
CA TRP A 25 -13.48 -38.02 -9.78
C TRP A 25 -12.13 -37.66 -9.16
N LEU A 26 -11.20 -38.61 -9.08
CA LEU A 26 -9.85 -38.36 -8.58
C LEU A 26 -9.09 -37.38 -9.47
N ALA A 27 -9.21 -37.52 -10.79
CA ALA A 27 -8.61 -36.59 -11.75
C ALA A 27 -9.20 -35.18 -11.64
N ALA A 28 -10.53 -35.06 -11.50
CA ALA A 28 -11.22 -33.80 -11.28
C ALA A 28 -10.77 -33.15 -9.95
N HIS A 29 -10.62 -33.92 -8.88
CA HIS A 29 -10.17 -33.40 -7.59
C HIS A 29 -8.69 -32.95 -7.62
N ARG A 30 -7.82 -33.68 -8.31
CA ARG A 30 -6.42 -33.25 -8.54
C ARG A 30 -6.36 -32.00 -9.44
N SER A 31 -7.23 -31.91 -10.44
CA SER A 31 -7.35 -30.73 -11.30
C SER A 31 -7.85 -29.52 -10.50
N ALA A 32 -8.82 -29.70 -9.60
CA ALA A 32 -9.31 -28.65 -8.72
C ALA A 32 -8.21 -28.13 -7.77
N LYS A 33 -7.39 -29.02 -7.19
CA LYS A 33 -6.23 -28.61 -6.37
C LYS A 33 -5.17 -27.83 -7.17
N THR A 34 -4.96 -28.19 -8.43
CA THR A 34 -4.04 -27.49 -9.33
C THR A 34 -4.60 -26.12 -9.71
N ALA A 35 -5.89 -26.05 -10.04
CA ALA A 35 -6.60 -24.81 -10.34
C ALA A 35 -6.57 -23.83 -9.16
N ASP A 36 -6.73 -24.32 -7.93
CA ASP A 36 -6.61 -23.50 -6.71
C ASP A 36 -5.20 -22.93 -6.53
N THR A 37 -4.17 -23.73 -6.80
CA THR A 37 -2.76 -23.29 -6.72
C THR A 37 -2.45 -22.24 -7.77
N VAL A 38 -2.90 -22.44 -9.02
CA VAL A 38 -2.74 -21.48 -10.12
C VAL A 38 -3.53 -20.20 -9.83
N ALA A 39 -4.76 -20.31 -9.35
CA ALA A 39 -5.58 -19.16 -8.96
C ALA A 39 -4.89 -18.31 -7.89
N ARG A 40 -4.25 -18.95 -6.90
CA ARG A 40 -3.49 -18.25 -5.87
C ARG A 40 -2.24 -17.55 -6.43
N ILE A 41 -1.51 -18.20 -7.33
CA ILE A 41 -0.34 -17.60 -7.99
C ILE A 41 -0.75 -16.40 -8.86
N GLU A 42 -1.83 -16.53 -9.63
CA GLU A 42 -2.36 -15.43 -10.45
C GLU A 42 -2.87 -14.28 -9.58
N GLN A 43 -3.49 -14.58 -8.43
CA GLN A 43 -3.90 -13.55 -7.48
C GLN A 43 -2.70 -12.79 -6.90
N ASP A 44 -1.62 -13.48 -6.53
CA ASP A 44 -0.39 -12.84 -6.05
C ASP A 44 0.28 -12.00 -7.15
N ARG A 45 0.27 -12.50 -8.39
CA ARG A 45 0.78 -11.76 -9.56
C ARG A 45 -0.04 -10.50 -9.83
N TRP A 46 -1.38 -10.60 -9.82
CA TRP A 46 -2.26 -9.45 -9.97
C TRP A 46 -2.08 -8.45 -8.83
N HIS A 47 -1.83 -8.91 -7.61
CA HIS A 47 -1.54 -8.03 -6.48
C HIS A 47 -0.26 -7.21 -6.70
N ALA A 48 0.79 -7.83 -7.23
CA ALA A 48 2.04 -7.16 -7.57
C ALA A 48 1.88 -6.19 -8.75
N ASP A 49 1.15 -6.59 -9.80
CA ASP A 49 0.91 -5.76 -11.00
C ASP A 49 0.08 -4.51 -10.70
N LEU A 50 -0.75 -4.55 -9.65
CA LEU A 50 -1.59 -3.44 -9.18
C LEU A 50 -0.93 -2.57 -8.11
N LEU A 51 0.37 -2.71 -7.86
CA LEU A 51 1.08 -1.91 -6.86
C LEU A 51 0.88 -0.40 -7.09
N PRO A 52 0.23 0.33 -6.16
CA PRO A 52 -0.05 1.75 -6.31
C PRO A 52 1.24 2.57 -6.40
N ARG A 53 1.28 3.47 -7.38
CA ARG A 53 2.36 4.41 -7.62
C ARG A 53 1.94 5.78 -7.16
N PHE A 54 2.64 6.31 -6.16
CA PHE A 54 2.40 7.64 -5.63
C PHE A 54 3.49 8.59 -6.07
N GLN A 55 3.09 9.79 -6.47
CA GLN A 55 3.97 10.94 -6.55
C GLN A 55 3.74 11.80 -5.32
N ILE A 56 4.81 12.09 -4.58
CA ILE A 56 4.72 12.80 -3.31
C ILE A 56 5.74 13.91 -3.27
N THR A 57 5.27 15.11 -2.98
CA THR A 57 6.09 16.32 -2.91
C THR A 57 5.74 17.11 -1.67
N ILE A 58 6.74 17.71 -1.02
CA ILE A 58 6.50 18.76 -0.03
C ILE A 58 6.63 20.09 -0.78
N GLU A 59 5.55 20.84 -0.80
CA GLU A 59 5.43 22.16 -1.40
C GLU A 59 5.45 23.23 -0.29
N HIS A 60 5.96 24.41 -0.62
CA HIS A 60 5.87 25.64 0.19
C HIS A 60 6.17 25.44 1.68
N ALA A 61 7.45 25.39 2.03
CA ALA A 61 7.86 25.44 3.43
C ALA A 61 7.96 26.88 3.91
N GLU A 62 6.93 27.36 4.62
CA GLU A 62 6.91 28.70 5.21
C GLU A 62 6.89 28.60 6.74
N GLY A 63 7.89 29.20 7.39
CA GLY A 63 8.07 29.10 8.83
C GLY A 63 8.16 27.65 9.28
N ASP A 64 7.19 27.21 10.09
CA ASP A 64 7.09 25.84 10.62
C ASP A 64 6.00 25.01 9.92
N ARG A 65 5.40 25.51 8.84
CA ARG A 65 4.36 24.81 8.09
C ARG A 65 4.83 24.43 6.69
N ALA A 66 4.26 23.35 6.17
CA ALA A 66 4.47 22.92 4.79
C ALA A 66 3.22 22.22 4.27
N THR A 67 3.12 22.06 2.95
CA THR A 67 2.03 21.32 2.31
C THR A 67 2.58 20.05 1.67
N LEU A 68 2.07 18.89 2.07
CA LEU A 68 2.36 17.62 1.39
C LEU A 68 1.34 17.40 0.28
N SER A 69 1.79 17.31 -0.97
CA SER A 69 0.95 16.89 -2.09
C SER A 69 1.13 15.39 -2.30
N VAL A 70 0.02 14.63 -2.20
CA VAL A 70 0.00 13.19 -2.48
C VAL A 70 -0.87 12.94 -3.70
N ARG A 71 -0.28 12.39 -4.76
CA ARG A 71 -0.97 12.06 -6.02
C ARG A 71 -0.83 10.58 -6.33
N LEU A 72 -1.94 9.91 -6.65
CA LEU A 72 -1.93 8.53 -7.17
C LEU A 72 -1.74 8.63 -8.69
N VAL A 73 -0.59 8.22 -9.19
CA VAL A 73 -0.25 8.34 -10.63
C VAL A 73 -0.54 7.05 -11.41
N GLY A 74 -0.74 5.92 -10.72
CA GLY A 74 -1.17 4.70 -11.37
C GLY A 74 -0.95 3.46 -10.51
N PRO A 75 -1.02 2.26 -11.12
CA PRO A 75 -1.36 2.00 -12.53
C PRO A 75 -2.80 2.40 -12.88
N LEU A 76 -3.09 2.66 -14.17
CA LEU A 76 -4.44 3.05 -14.63
C LEU A 76 -5.52 2.04 -14.21
N SER A 77 -5.18 0.76 -14.08
CA SER A 77 -6.08 -0.30 -13.58
C SER A 77 -6.63 -0.06 -12.14
N LEU A 78 -6.11 0.93 -11.42
CA LEU A 78 -6.62 1.45 -10.15
C LEU A 78 -7.69 2.56 -10.32
N CYS A 79 -8.37 2.67 -11.46
CA CYS A 79 -9.45 3.66 -11.73
C CYS A 79 -10.57 3.73 -10.67
N HIS A 80 -10.66 2.77 -9.75
CA HIS A 80 -11.66 2.76 -8.69
C HIS A 80 -11.24 3.59 -7.49
N ARG A 81 -12.21 3.90 -6.64
CA ARG A 81 -12.07 4.79 -5.49
C ARG A 81 -11.37 4.05 -4.35
N ASP A 82 -10.06 3.88 -4.46
CA ASP A 82 -9.26 3.12 -3.48
C ASP A 82 -9.19 3.88 -2.14
N GLU A 83 -9.25 3.16 -1.02
CA GLU A 83 -9.10 3.74 0.31
C GLU A 83 -7.60 3.90 0.60
N ILE A 84 -7.14 5.13 0.72
CA ILE A 84 -5.77 5.47 1.06
C ILE A 84 -5.70 5.93 2.51
N ARG A 85 -4.70 5.40 3.21
CA ARG A 85 -4.34 5.76 4.58
C ARG A 85 -2.89 6.22 4.57
N LEU A 86 -2.63 7.42 5.07
CA LEU A 86 -1.28 7.95 5.18
C LEU A 86 -0.77 7.87 6.62
N LYS A 87 0.48 7.42 6.75
CA LYS A 87 1.22 7.42 8.02
C LYS A 87 2.60 8.04 7.82
N VAL A 88 2.94 9.00 8.67
CA VAL A 88 4.31 9.53 8.76
C VAL A 88 5.09 8.57 9.65
N VAL A 89 6.17 7.97 9.13
CA VAL A 89 7.06 7.10 9.89
C VAL A 89 8.42 7.78 9.99
N PRO A 90 8.92 8.08 11.20
CA PRO A 90 10.23 8.72 11.34
C PRO A 90 11.35 7.84 10.80
N SER A 91 12.28 8.45 10.05
CA SER A 91 13.42 7.75 9.47
C SER A 91 14.52 7.42 10.50
N ASP A 92 14.59 8.18 11.60
CA ASP A 92 15.67 8.18 12.61
C ASP A 92 15.12 8.00 14.04
N GLY A 93 13.86 7.54 14.19
CA GLY A 93 13.18 7.45 15.48
C GLY A 93 12.71 8.79 16.06
N LEU A 94 12.92 9.91 15.35
CA LEU A 94 12.49 11.25 15.74
C LEU A 94 11.54 11.83 14.67
N SER A 95 10.24 11.89 14.98
CA SER A 95 9.25 12.53 14.10
C SER A 95 9.39 14.04 14.13
N ARG A 96 10.26 14.59 13.28
CA ARG A 96 10.46 16.05 13.10
C ARG A 96 9.33 16.73 12.33
N LEU A 97 8.46 15.92 11.72
CA LEU A 97 7.32 16.33 10.93
C LEU A 97 6.08 15.62 11.45
N ARG A 98 4.97 16.34 11.49
CA ARG A 98 3.65 15.77 11.75
C ARG A 98 2.61 16.46 10.87
N PHE A 99 1.53 15.78 10.56
CA PHE A 99 0.33 16.42 10.05
C PHE A 99 -0.19 17.42 11.07
N THR A 100 -0.62 18.58 10.61
CA THR A 100 -1.21 19.64 11.44
C THR A 100 -2.46 19.08 12.12
N PRO A 101 -2.50 18.93 13.45
CA PRO A 101 -3.63 18.32 14.15
C PRO A 101 -4.95 19.05 13.84
N GLY A 102 -5.98 18.29 13.47
CA GLY A 102 -7.29 18.84 13.11
C GLY A 102 -7.41 19.37 11.67
N ALA A 103 -6.31 19.41 10.90
CA ALA A 103 -6.35 19.73 9.46
C ALA A 103 -6.38 18.44 8.62
N ASP A 104 -7.09 18.45 7.49
CA ASP A 104 -7.08 17.39 6.48
C ASP A 104 -7.41 15.97 6.98
N GLY A 105 -8.05 15.86 8.15
CA GLY A 105 -8.34 14.59 8.83
C GLY A 105 -7.19 14.07 9.70
N ALA A 106 -6.17 14.87 9.98
CA ALA A 106 -5.07 14.53 10.86
C ALA A 106 -5.55 14.21 12.28
N GLY A 107 -5.08 13.08 12.82
CA GLY A 107 -5.31 12.73 14.22
C GLY A 107 -4.58 13.67 15.16
N VAL A 108 -4.94 13.64 16.46
CA VAL A 108 -4.39 14.53 17.49
C VAL A 108 -2.87 14.43 17.61
N ALA A 109 -2.30 13.25 17.40
CA ALA A 109 -0.85 13.04 17.43
C ALA A 109 -0.12 13.58 16.18
N GLY A 110 -0.85 13.88 15.10
CA GLY A 110 -0.29 14.31 13.81
C GLY A 110 0.52 13.24 13.07
N GLN A 111 0.47 11.97 13.47
CA GLN A 111 1.24 10.88 12.83
C GLN A 111 0.48 10.22 11.68
N THR A 112 -0.84 10.35 11.67
CA THR A 112 -1.75 9.71 10.71
C THR A 112 -2.85 10.68 10.33
N VAL A 113 -3.41 10.48 9.15
CA VAL A 113 -4.67 11.12 8.72
C VAL A 113 -5.77 10.07 8.65
N ALA A 114 -7.01 10.52 8.77
CA ALA A 114 -8.19 9.72 8.52
C ALA A 114 -8.14 9.13 7.10
N PRO A 115 -8.64 7.91 6.90
CA PRO A 115 -8.70 7.31 5.57
C PRO A 115 -9.45 8.22 4.59
N PHE A 116 -8.99 8.27 3.35
CA PHE A 116 -9.61 9.04 2.28
C PHE A 116 -9.47 8.30 0.95
N SER A 117 -10.31 8.63 0.00
CA SER A 117 -10.19 8.06 -1.34
C SER A 117 -9.48 9.01 -2.30
N LEU A 118 -8.68 8.44 -3.19
CA LEU A 118 -8.06 9.17 -4.30
C LEU A 118 -8.29 8.39 -5.59
N GLN A 119 -8.55 9.09 -6.69
CA GLN A 119 -8.62 8.49 -8.01
C GLN A 119 -7.25 8.60 -8.70
N VAL A 120 -6.93 7.66 -9.57
CA VAL A 120 -5.73 7.76 -10.42
C VAL A 120 -5.75 9.09 -11.20
N GLY A 121 -4.61 9.77 -11.21
CA GLY A 121 -4.43 11.10 -11.81
C GLY A 121 -4.74 12.27 -10.87
N THR A 122 -5.47 12.03 -9.79
CA THR A 122 -5.84 13.08 -8.81
C THR A 122 -4.87 13.11 -7.64
N GLY A 123 -4.82 14.25 -6.96
CA GLY A 123 -3.98 14.47 -5.79
C GLY A 123 -4.70 15.22 -4.70
N ARG A 124 -4.22 15.08 -3.47
CA ARG A 124 -4.77 15.77 -2.30
C ARG A 124 -3.64 16.40 -1.48
N PRO A 125 -3.76 17.68 -1.11
CA PRO A 125 -2.82 18.33 -0.20
C PRO A 125 -3.10 17.93 1.26
N PHE A 126 -2.05 17.92 2.08
CA PHE A 126 -2.12 17.77 3.53
C PHE A 126 -1.24 18.80 4.20
N SER A 127 -1.79 19.48 5.21
CA SER A 127 -1.04 20.40 6.04
C SER A 127 -0.09 19.64 6.95
N LEU A 128 1.17 20.05 6.90
CA LEU A 128 2.23 19.59 7.77
C LEU A 128 2.71 20.73 8.65
N GLU A 129 3.16 20.37 9.85
CA GLU A 129 3.88 21.27 10.73
C GLU A 129 5.12 20.58 11.32
N ARG A 130 6.12 21.40 11.66
CA ARG A 130 7.30 20.93 12.36
C ARG A 130 6.95 20.56 13.79
N THR A 131 7.47 19.42 14.22
CA THR A 131 7.41 19.04 15.64
C THR A 131 8.36 19.95 16.43
N ARG A 132 8.01 20.31 17.66
CA ARG A 132 8.94 20.98 18.57
C ARG A 132 10.11 20.06 18.92
N ALA A 133 11.26 20.65 19.24
CA ALA A 133 12.42 19.89 19.69
C ALA A 133 12.04 19.00 20.89
N PRO A 134 12.64 17.81 21.06
CA PRO A 134 12.40 16.95 22.22
C PRO A 134 13.12 17.47 23.46
N LEU A 135 12.48 17.39 24.65
CA LEU A 135 12.97 18.00 25.91
C LEU A 135 14.33 17.47 26.35
N ARG A 136 14.68 16.25 25.95
CA ARG A 136 15.95 15.59 26.33
C ARG A 136 17.16 16.17 25.57
N GLN A 137 16.94 16.96 24.53
CA GLN A 137 18.00 17.59 23.75
C GLN A 137 18.46 18.86 24.46
N ARG A 138 19.73 18.92 24.89
CA ARG A 138 20.29 20.02 25.71
C ARG A 138 20.99 21.10 24.88
N GLY A 139 21.06 22.32 25.42
CA GLY A 139 21.81 23.47 24.90
C GLY A 139 20.93 24.64 24.45
N GLU A 140 21.45 25.86 24.53
CA GLU A 140 20.71 27.11 24.22
C GLU A 140 20.24 27.16 22.76
N ASP A 141 21.04 26.63 21.83
CA ASP A 141 20.69 26.56 20.40
C ASP A 141 19.86 25.32 20.00
N ARG A 142 19.20 24.66 20.96
CA ARG A 142 18.41 23.45 20.70
C ARG A 142 17.36 23.65 19.59
N ASP A 143 16.53 24.70 19.70
CA ASP A 143 15.45 24.92 18.74
C ASP A 143 15.99 25.35 17.37
N ARG A 144 17.14 26.05 17.34
CA ARG A 144 17.83 26.37 16.08
C ARG A 144 18.39 25.12 15.40
N ARG A 145 19.12 24.28 16.13
CA ARG A 145 19.67 23.03 15.58
C ARG A 145 18.57 22.06 15.15
N TRP A 146 17.48 21.97 15.92
CA TRP A 146 16.32 21.17 15.54
C TRP A 146 15.66 21.68 14.25
N ARG A 147 15.58 23.00 14.07
CA ARG A 147 15.11 23.63 12.82
C ARG A 147 16.08 23.44 11.65
N ASP A 148 17.39 23.59 11.86
CA ASP A 148 18.37 23.49 10.77
C ASP A 148 18.53 22.03 10.30
N ASP A 149 18.45 21.06 11.21
CA ASP A 149 18.49 19.62 10.89
C ASP A 149 17.20 19.13 10.19
N TRP A 150 16.18 20.00 10.09
CA TRP A 150 15.00 19.79 9.26
C TRP A 150 15.32 19.99 7.77
N LEU A 151 16.12 21.00 7.42
CA LEU A 151 16.47 21.37 6.06
C LEU A 151 17.37 20.29 5.43
N ASN A 152 17.14 19.98 4.15
CA ASN A 152 18.05 19.21 3.29
C ASN A 152 18.19 17.70 3.61
N LYS A 153 17.35 17.15 4.49
CA LYS A 153 17.29 15.70 4.74
C LYS A 153 15.99 15.11 4.20
N PRO A 154 16.06 14.05 3.38
CA PRO A 154 14.86 13.38 2.90
C PRO A 154 14.05 12.80 4.06
N ARG A 155 12.73 12.73 3.87
CA ARG A 155 11.80 12.21 4.87
C ARG A 155 11.13 10.96 4.36
N ARG A 156 11.11 9.94 5.20
CA ARG A 156 10.42 8.69 4.91
C ARG A 156 8.96 8.81 5.34
N LEU A 157 8.06 8.43 4.45
CA LEU A 157 6.62 8.34 4.66
C LEU A 157 6.19 6.91 4.32
N VAL A 158 5.13 6.44 4.95
CA VAL A 158 4.54 5.15 4.61
C VAL A 158 3.09 5.35 4.23
N LEU A 159 2.77 4.97 3.00
CA LEU A 159 1.41 4.99 2.48
C LEU A 159 0.86 3.58 2.52
N THR A 160 -0.35 3.46 3.02
CA THR A 160 -1.10 2.22 2.98
C THR A 160 -2.30 2.41 2.07
N CYS A 161 -2.46 1.54 1.08
CA CYS A 161 -3.55 1.61 0.11
C CYS A 161 -4.35 0.31 0.20
N GLY A 162 -5.65 0.43 0.40
CA GLY A 162 -6.59 -0.68 0.45
C GLY A 162 -7.55 -0.62 -0.73
N ARG A 163 -7.78 -1.78 -1.34
CA ARG A 163 -8.84 -1.98 -2.33
C ARG A 163 -9.63 -3.21 -1.95
N GLU A 164 -10.95 -3.15 -2.11
CA GLU A 164 -11.83 -4.28 -1.83
C GLU A 164 -11.41 -5.52 -2.63
N GLY A 165 -11.37 -6.68 -1.97
CA GLY A 165 -10.93 -7.94 -2.58
C GLY A 165 -9.41 -8.10 -2.71
N PHE A 166 -8.61 -7.09 -2.35
CA PHE A 166 -7.15 -7.15 -2.39
C PHE A 166 -6.52 -6.97 -1.01
N LYS A 167 -5.36 -7.60 -0.81
CA LYS A 167 -4.51 -7.33 0.35
C LYS A 167 -4.02 -5.88 0.29
N THR A 168 -3.98 -5.19 1.42
CA THR A 168 -3.46 -3.81 1.52
C THR A 168 -2.00 -3.73 1.07
N TRP A 169 -1.69 -2.74 0.24
CA TRP A 169 -0.32 -2.39 -0.15
C TRP A 169 0.29 -1.42 0.85
N THR A 170 1.56 -1.63 1.20
CA THR A 170 2.37 -0.71 2.01
C THR A 170 3.51 -0.18 1.16
N VAL A 171 3.49 1.12 0.85
CA VAL A 171 4.44 1.78 -0.02
C VAL A 171 5.30 2.74 0.82
N PRO A 172 6.57 2.40 1.11
CA PRO A 172 7.51 3.35 1.67
C PRO A 172 7.90 4.37 0.61
N CYS A 173 7.86 5.65 0.96
CA CYS A 173 8.23 6.74 0.08
C CYS A 173 9.26 7.63 0.75
N GLU A 174 10.27 8.05 0.00
CA GLU A 174 11.24 9.04 0.44
C GLU A 174 10.94 10.37 -0.25
N VAL A 175 10.71 11.41 0.53
CA VAL A 175 10.27 12.73 0.06
C VAL A 175 11.36 13.74 0.37
N ALA A 176 11.86 14.40 -0.66
CA ALA A 176 12.76 15.52 -0.50
C ALA A 176 12.03 16.68 0.19
N VAL A 177 12.69 17.30 1.17
CA VAL A 177 12.23 18.53 1.79
C VAL A 177 12.83 19.67 1.00
N PRO A 178 12.03 20.57 0.38
CA PRO A 178 12.58 21.69 -0.36
C PRO A 178 13.40 22.59 0.58
N GLU A 179 14.46 23.21 0.05
CA GLU A 179 15.16 24.26 0.78
C GLU A 179 14.13 25.31 1.19
N ALA A 180 14.07 25.65 2.48
CA ALA A 180 13.29 26.81 2.89
C ALA A 180 13.85 27.98 2.10
N THR A 181 12.99 28.69 1.37
CA THR A 181 13.30 30.00 0.84
C THR A 181 13.67 30.86 2.05
N ARG A 182 14.96 30.91 2.39
CA ARG A 182 15.48 31.92 3.30
C ARG A 182 15.20 33.20 2.54
N ALA A 183 14.11 33.88 2.89
CA ALA A 183 13.81 35.19 2.38
C ALA A 183 15.12 35.98 2.49
N ARG A 184 15.70 36.26 1.33
CA ARG A 184 16.92 37.03 1.19
C ARG A 184 16.54 38.39 1.79
N ARG A 185 16.91 38.64 3.06
CA ARG A 185 16.85 39.99 3.58
C ARG A 185 17.77 40.78 2.67
N LEU A 186 17.17 41.62 1.84
CA LEU A 186 17.87 42.74 1.24
C LEU A 186 18.10 43.69 2.41
N ASP A 187 19.35 43.73 2.87
CA ASP A 187 19.88 44.83 3.67
C ASP A 187 19.98 46.10 2.81
#